data_AF-A0A7R9MA33-F1
#
_entry.id   AF-A0A7R9MA33-F1
#
_cell.length_a   1.000
_cell.length_b   1.000
_cell.length_c   1.000
_cell.angle_alpha   90.00
_cell.angle_beta   90.00
_cell.angle_gamma   90.00
#
_symmetry.space_group_name_H-M   'P 1'
#
loop_
_entity.id
_entity.type
_entity.pdbx_description
1 polymer ?
#
loop_
_entity_poly.entity_id
_entity_poly.type
_entity_poly.pdbx_seq_one_letter_code
_entity_poly.pdbx_strand_id
1 'polypeptide(L)'
;MRKCAKDIAKTILSVSLHAMEKMLIKTSCRVKSERQKFILQGNCANNMHKDIVKCSQNNIKTITAINKNSTKSNTKIPLMCCSQIQWKNCVVGEANKRVGGMCTAANVDYLDMYFEKAMLDPMNIFCADYQDSDKCDTLMRQLPTTDSIRLKYATLFPALIELFESL
;
A
#
# COMPACT_ATOMS: atom_id res chain seq x y z
N MET A 1 24.64 -6.85 -10.79
CA MET A 1 23.24 -6.36 -10.77
C MET A 1 22.44 -6.84 -9.57
N ARG A 2 22.27 -8.16 -9.32
CA ARG A 2 21.50 -8.68 -8.15
C ARG A 2 21.86 -8.07 -6.79
N LYS A 3 23.15 -7.90 -6.47
CA LYS A 3 23.61 -7.33 -5.19
C LYS A 3 23.17 -5.87 -5.02
N CYS A 4 23.29 -5.06 -6.08
CA CYS A 4 22.89 -3.66 -6.09
C CYS A 4 21.37 -3.49 -5.96
N ALA A 5 20.57 -4.31 -6.66
CA ALA A 5 19.11 -4.31 -6.53
C ALA A 5 18.66 -4.69 -5.11
N LYS A 6 19.31 -5.68 -4.47
CA LYS A 6 19.00 -6.12 -3.11
C LYS A 6 19.34 -5.07 -2.05
N ASP A 7 20.48 -4.39 -2.18
CA ASP A 7 20.89 -3.35 -1.23
C ASP A 7 20.00 -2.11 -1.36
N ILE A 8 19.63 -1.73 -2.59
CA ILE A 8 18.67 -0.66 -2.86
C ILE A 8 17.28 -1.01 -2.29
N ALA A 9 16.80 -2.23 -2.51
CA ALA A 9 15.53 -2.72 -1.98
C ALA A 9 15.45 -2.65 -0.44
N LYS A 10 16.51 -3.06 0.26
CA LYS A 10 16.60 -2.96 1.72
C LYS A 10 16.60 -1.51 2.21
N THR A 11 17.37 -0.65 1.55
CA THR A 11 17.39 0.78 1.85
C THR A 11 16.02 1.40 1.65
N ILE A 12 15.33 1.05 0.57
CA ILE A 12 13.98 1.54 0.28
C ILE A 12 12.96 1.08 1.32
N LEU A 13 12.98 -0.20 1.68
CA LEU A 13 12.07 -0.70 2.71
C LEU A 13 12.34 0.02 4.05
N SER A 14 13.61 0.25 4.38
CA SER A 14 14.00 1.03 5.55
C SER A 14 13.50 2.48 5.48
N VAL A 15 13.66 3.15 4.33
CA VAL A 15 13.14 4.51 4.09
C VAL A 15 11.62 4.56 4.19
N SER A 16 10.93 3.56 3.65
CA SER A 16 9.47 3.46 3.69
C SER A 16 8.98 3.26 5.13
N LEU A 17 9.58 2.33 5.87
CA LEU A 17 9.29 2.13 7.29
C LEU A 17 9.57 3.39 8.13
N HIS A 18 10.69 4.08 7.84
CA HIS A 18 11.03 5.33 8.50
C HIS A 18 10.04 6.46 8.17
N ALA A 19 9.60 6.57 6.92
CA ALA A 19 8.59 7.53 6.49
C ALA A 19 7.26 7.28 7.19
N MET A 20 6.83 6.00 7.26
CA MET A 20 5.66 5.59 8.02
C MET A 20 5.80 5.93 9.50
N GLU A 21 6.93 5.61 10.14
CA GLU A 21 7.19 5.93 11.54
C GLU A 21 7.14 7.44 11.79
N LYS A 22 7.79 8.23 10.94
CA LYS A 22 7.81 9.69 11.03
C LYS A 22 6.41 10.27 10.86
N MET A 23 5.61 9.76 9.93
CA MET A 23 4.27 10.27 9.72
C MET A 23 3.28 9.80 10.80
N LEU A 24 3.26 8.50 11.13
CA LEU A 24 2.39 7.92 12.16
C LEU A 24 2.72 8.48 13.54
N ILE A 25 3.96 8.28 13.98
CA ILE A 25 4.35 8.49 15.37
C ILE A 25 4.77 9.94 15.58
N LYS A 26 5.66 10.47 14.73
CA LYS A 26 6.26 11.78 14.98
C LYS A 26 5.36 12.94 14.54
N THR A 27 4.54 12.74 13.51
CA THR A 27 3.66 13.80 13.00
C THR A 27 2.25 13.64 13.58
N SER A 28 1.59 12.53 13.28
CA SER A 28 0.17 12.32 13.61
C SER A 28 -0.05 12.14 15.12
N CYS A 29 0.88 11.54 15.88
CA CYS A 29 0.68 11.39 17.34
C CYS A 29 1.23 12.54 18.19
N ARG A 30 2.33 13.20 17.78
CA ARG A 30 3.02 14.21 18.61
C ARG A 30 2.65 15.66 18.30
N VAL A 31 2.29 15.99 17.05
CA VAL A 31 1.89 17.35 16.68
C VAL A 31 0.40 17.52 16.99
N LYS A 32 0.04 18.43 17.90
CA LYS A 32 -1.33 18.56 18.42
C LYS A 32 -2.38 18.77 17.34
N SER A 33 -2.10 19.64 16.36
CA SER A 33 -3.00 19.93 15.23
C SER A 33 -3.20 18.70 14.33
N GLU A 34 -2.10 18.02 13.97
CA GLU A 34 -2.14 16.81 13.14
C GLU A 34 -2.79 15.63 13.88
N ARG A 35 -2.59 15.54 15.19
CA ARG A 35 -3.28 14.55 16.04
C ARG A 35 -4.78 14.74 16.05
N GLN A 36 -5.25 15.98 16.14
CA GLN A 36 -6.69 16.25 16.07
C GLN A 36 -7.24 15.87 14.71
N LYS A 37 -6.55 16.21 13.61
CA LYS A 37 -6.93 15.75 12.28
C LYS A 37 -6.98 14.22 12.24
N PHE A 38 -5.90 13.53 12.61
CA PHE A 38 -5.84 12.07 12.61
C PHE A 38 -6.95 11.41 13.44
N ILE A 39 -7.26 11.93 14.64
CA ILE A 39 -8.34 11.41 15.49
C ILE A 39 -9.72 11.63 14.84
N LEU A 40 -9.98 12.81 14.28
CA LEU A 40 -11.25 13.11 13.60
C LEU A 40 -11.49 12.17 12.41
N GLN A 41 -10.40 11.73 11.78
CA GLN A 41 -10.39 10.77 10.67
C GLN A 41 -10.61 9.34 11.12
N GLY A 42 -10.21 9.02 12.36
CA GLY A 42 -10.37 7.71 12.97
C GLY A 42 -11.81 7.21 12.99
N ASN A 43 -12.81 8.08 13.09
CA ASN A 43 -14.21 7.67 13.03
C ASN A 43 -14.59 7.09 11.65
N CYS A 44 -14.19 7.73 10.56
CA CYS A 44 -14.43 7.21 9.22
C CYS A 44 -13.69 5.87 9.04
N ALA A 45 -12.40 5.82 9.40
CA ALA A 45 -11.57 4.62 9.27
C ALA A 45 -12.08 3.43 10.12
N ASN A 46 -12.51 3.66 11.37
CA ASN A 46 -13.03 2.63 12.25
C ASN A 46 -14.33 2.01 11.71
N ASN A 47 -15.22 2.84 11.16
CA ASN A 47 -16.46 2.37 10.55
C ASN A 47 -16.22 1.58 9.25
N MET A 48 -15.09 1.81 8.60
CA MET A 48 -14.63 1.08 7.43
C MET A 48 -13.69 -0.08 7.75
N HIS A 49 -13.43 -0.39 9.02
CA HIS A 49 -12.36 -1.31 9.41
C HIS A 49 -12.43 -2.65 8.66
N LYS A 50 -13.63 -3.23 8.51
CA LYS A 50 -13.82 -4.48 7.76
C LYS A 50 -13.42 -4.37 6.29
N ASP A 51 -13.74 -3.25 5.65
CA ASP A 51 -13.40 -3.00 4.24
C ASP A 51 -11.91 -2.75 4.07
N ILE A 52 -11.30 -1.99 4.98
CA ILE A 52 -9.84 -1.77 5.01
C ILE A 52 -9.12 -3.12 5.18
N VAL A 53 -9.60 -3.98 6.08
CA VAL A 53 -9.06 -5.34 6.26
C VAL A 53 -9.21 -6.14 4.97
N LYS A 54 -10.36 -6.10 4.30
CA LYS A 54 -10.58 -6.80 3.03
C LYS A 54 -9.64 -6.30 1.92
N CYS A 55 -9.52 -4.99 1.72
CA CYS A 55 -8.59 -4.40 0.76
C CYS A 55 -7.14 -4.82 1.07
N SER A 56 -6.76 -4.80 2.36
CA SER A 56 -5.40 -5.17 2.79
C SER A 56 -5.11 -6.66 2.61
N GLN A 57 -6.08 -7.53 2.89
CA GLN A 57 -5.97 -8.96 2.64
C GLN A 57 -5.80 -9.26 1.14
N ASN A 58 -6.56 -8.58 0.28
CA ASN A 58 -6.41 -8.72 -1.17
C ASN A 58 -5.02 -8.24 -1.65
N ASN A 59 -4.50 -7.15 -1.09
CA ASN A 59 -3.14 -6.69 -1.37
C ASN A 59 -2.09 -7.72 -0.94
N ILE A 60 -2.20 -8.27 0.28
CA ILE A 60 -1.28 -9.32 0.79
C ILE A 60 -1.30 -10.55 -0.12
N LYS A 61 -2.49 -11.00 -0.54
CA LYS A 61 -2.62 -12.14 -1.47
C LYS A 61 -1.97 -11.83 -2.82
N THR A 62 -2.12 -10.61 -3.33
CA THR A 62 -1.52 -10.18 -4.59
C THR A 62 0.01 -10.15 -4.51
N ILE A 63 0.59 -9.54 -3.47
CA ILE A 63 2.05 -9.58 -3.24
C ILE A 63 2.55 -11.02 -3.09
N THR A 64 1.79 -11.87 -2.41
CA THR A 64 2.12 -13.31 -2.31
C THR A 64 2.08 -14.00 -3.68
N ALA A 65 1.12 -13.66 -4.54
CA ALA A 65 1.02 -14.17 -5.91
C ALA A 65 2.24 -13.76 -6.74
N ILE A 66 2.66 -12.50 -6.61
CA ILE A 66 3.85 -11.96 -7.28
C ILE A 66 5.08 -12.75 -6.85
N ASN A 67 5.27 -12.99 -5.55
CA ASN A 67 6.41 -13.75 -5.03
C ASN A 67 6.47 -15.18 -5.57
N LYS A 68 5.31 -15.84 -5.71
CA LYS A 68 5.22 -17.24 -6.16
C LYS A 68 5.35 -17.40 -7.67
N ASN A 69 4.79 -16.49 -8.46
CA ASN A 69 4.59 -16.69 -9.90
C ASN A 69 5.50 -15.83 -10.78
N SER A 70 6.00 -14.70 -10.28
CA SER A 70 6.92 -13.86 -11.05
C SER A 70 8.35 -14.40 -10.88
N THR A 71 8.84 -15.17 -11.85
CA THR A 71 10.21 -15.70 -11.81
C THR A 71 11.27 -14.66 -12.17
N LYS A 72 10.88 -13.60 -12.88
CA LYS A 72 11.79 -12.52 -13.28
C LYS A 72 11.72 -11.35 -12.29
N SER A 73 12.89 -10.90 -11.85
CA SER A 73 13.05 -9.77 -10.91
C SER A 73 12.51 -8.46 -11.49
N ASN A 74 12.63 -8.27 -12.81
CA ASN A 74 12.19 -7.06 -13.51
C ASN A 74 10.67 -6.87 -13.59
N THR A 75 9.86 -7.90 -13.32
CA THR A 75 8.39 -7.80 -13.30
C THR A 75 7.82 -7.69 -11.89
N LYS A 76 8.58 -8.10 -10.85
CA LYS A 76 8.12 -8.06 -9.45
C LYS A 76 7.91 -6.63 -8.94
N ILE A 77 8.84 -5.72 -9.25
CA ILE A 77 8.74 -4.32 -8.83
C ILE A 77 7.52 -3.62 -9.47
N PRO A 78 7.32 -3.65 -10.81
CA PRO A 78 6.12 -3.09 -11.44
C PRO A 78 4.82 -3.62 -10.83
N LEU A 79 4.71 -4.95 -10.66
CA LEU A 79 3.50 -5.57 -10.11
C LEU A 79 3.24 -5.17 -8.66
N MET A 80 4.29 -5.07 -7.84
CA MET A 80 4.16 -4.56 -6.47
C MET A 80 3.67 -3.11 -6.47
N CYS A 81 4.24 -2.24 -7.31
CA CYS A 81 3.82 -0.84 -7.43
C CYS A 81 2.32 -0.74 -7.76
N CYS A 82 1.88 -1.48 -8.77
CA CYS A 82 0.47 -1.55 -9.15
C CYS A 82 -0.42 -2.10 -8.04
N SER A 83 0.04 -3.12 -7.30
CA SER A 83 -0.70 -3.68 -6.16
C SER A 83 -0.89 -2.64 -5.04
N GLN A 84 0.11 -1.78 -4.76
CA GLN A 84 -0.04 -0.72 -3.77
C GLN A 84 -1.00 0.38 -4.21
N ILE A 85 -0.97 0.77 -5.48
CA ILE A 85 -1.92 1.74 -6.05
C ILE A 85 -3.35 1.19 -5.98
N GLN A 86 -3.57 -0.06 -6.41
CA GLN A 86 -4.88 -0.71 -6.33
C GLN A 86 -5.38 -0.84 -4.89
N TRP A 87 -4.50 -1.14 -3.94
CA TRP A 87 -4.86 -1.17 -2.52
C TRP A 87 -5.30 0.20 -2.02
N LYS A 88 -4.55 1.27 -2.31
CA LYS A 88 -4.93 2.63 -1.96
C LYS A 88 -6.31 2.96 -2.54
N ASN A 89 -6.50 2.74 -3.84
CA ASN A 89 -7.75 3.03 -4.54
C ASN A 89 -8.93 2.21 -3.99
N CYS A 90 -8.71 0.96 -3.57
CA CYS A 90 -9.70 0.16 -2.87
C CYS A 90 -10.14 0.83 -1.57
N VAL A 91 -9.19 1.22 -0.72
CA VAL A 91 -9.51 1.84 0.58
C VAL A 91 -10.20 3.19 0.42
N VAL A 92 -9.67 4.07 -0.45
CA VAL A 92 -10.24 5.38 -0.73
C VAL A 92 -11.62 5.25 -1.40
N GLY A 93 -11.80 4.27 -2.29
CA GLY A 93 -13.09 3.98 -2.91
C GLY A 93 -14.16 3.57 -1.91
N GLU A 94 -13.81 2.71 -0.93
CA GLU A 94 -14.74 2.34 0.15
C GLU A 94 -15.05 3.51 1.09
N ALA A 95 -14.11 4.44 1.28
CA ALA A 95 -14.35 5.68 2.02
C ALA A 95 -15.33 6.61 1.30
N ASN A 96 -15.14 6.78 -0.01
CA ASN A 96 -15.99 7.61 -0.86
C ASN A 96 -17.46 7.15 -0.84
N LYS A 97 -17.70 5.83 -0.84
CA LYS A 97 -19.06 5.26 -0.74
C LYS A 97 -19.80 5.63 0.55
N ARG A 98 -19.09 6.12 1.57
CA ARG A 98 -19.63 6.48 2.90
C ARG A 98 -19.70 7.98 3.13
N VAL A 99 -19.37 8.79 2.12
CA VAL A 99 -19.49 10.25 2.16
C VAL A 99 -20.97 10.63 2.28
N GLY A 100 -21.27 11.60 3.15
CA GLY A 100 -22.65 12.00 3.47
C GLY A 100 -23.28 11.18 4.60
N GLY A 101 -22.55 10.20 5.14
CA GLY A 101 -22.89 9.47 6.35
C GLY A 101 -21.76 9.54 7.37
N MET A 102 -21.06 8.42 7.56
CA MET A 102 -19.99 8.28 8.56
C MET A 102 -18.65 8.92 8.16
N CYS A 103 -18.51 9.33 6.89
CA CYS A 103 -17.35 10.03 6.38
C CYS A 103 -17.77 11.36 5.75
N THR A 104 -16.89 12.37 5.81
CA THR A 104 -17.01 13.60 5.02
C THR A 104 -16.02 13.57 3.84
N ALA A 105 -16.19 14.45 2.84
CA ALA A 105 -15.23 14.58 1.74
C ALA A 105 -13.81 14.91 2.27
N ALA A 106 -13.72 15.83 3.23
CA ALA A 106 -12.47 16.15 3.91
C ALA A 106 -11.87 14.95 4.66
N ASN A 107 -12.68 13.96 5.03
CA ASN A 107 -12.15 12.73 5.59
C ASN A 107 -11.43 11.88 4.55
N VAL A 108 -12.08 11.71 3.40
CA VAL A 108 -11.54 10.93 2.30
C VAL A 108 -10.29 11.57 1.73
N ASP A 109 -10.27 12.89 1.54
CA ASP A 109 -9.11 13.62 1.02
C ASP A 109 -7.89 13.47 1.93
N TYR A 110 -8.10 13.54 3.25
CA TYR A 110 -7.03 13.33 4.21
C TYR A 110 -6.52 11.88 4.16
N LEU A 111 -7.42 10.89 4.04
CA LEU A 111 -7.07 9.49 3.96
C LEU A 111 -6.25 9.18 2.69
N ASP A 112 -6.65 9.72 1.55
CA ASP A 112 -5.91 9.58 0.29
C ASP A 112 -4.52 10.23 0.39
N MET A 113 -4.46 11.49 0.84
CA MET A 113 -3.18 12.17 1.09
C MET A 113 -2.28 11.39 2.06
N TYR A 114 -2.88 10.80 3.11
CA TYR A 114 -2.16 10.03 4.10
C TYR A 114 -1.50 8.80 3.48
N PHE A 115 -2.25 8.00 2.70
CA PHE A 115 -1.66 6.85 2.01
C PHE A 115 -0.66 7.25 0.94
N GLU A 116 -0.93 8.30 0.18
CA GLU A 116 0.00 8.84 -0.81
C GLU A 116 1.36 9.13 -0.16
N LYS A 117 1.37 9.98 0.87
CA LYS A 117 2.62 10.45 1.51
C LYS A 117 3.30 9.38 2.37
N ALA A 118 2.54 8.49 3.00
CA ALA A 118 3.10 7.49 3.93
C ALA A 118 3.62 6.25 3.20
N MET A 119 2.98 5.88 2.08
CA MET A 119 3.21 4.60 1.41
C MET A 119 3.70 4.76 -0.02
N LEU A 120 3.13 5.67 -0.81
CA LEU A 120 3.47 5.76 -2.24
C LEU A 120 4.64 6.71 -2.52
N ASP A 121 4.73 7.86 -1.85
CA ASP A 121 5.85 8.82 -2.00
C ASP A 121 7.22 8.16 -1.76
N PRO A 122 7.43 7.36 -0.69
CA PRO A 122 8.69 6.64 -0.50
C PRO A 122 8.97 5.61 -1.61
N MET A 123 7.92 5.09 -2.25
CA MET A 123 7.99 4.12 -3.33
C MET A 123 8.17 4.76 -4.71
N ASN A 124 7.90 6.05 -4.87
CA ASN A 124 7.97 6.75 -6.16
C ASN A 124 9.34 6.66 -6.83
N ILE A 125 10.42 6.49 -6.07
CA ILE A 125 11.78 6.29 -6.60
C ILE A 125 11.86 5.12 -7.60
N PHE A 126 11.01 4.09 -7.45
CA PHE A 126 10.96 2.93 -8.36
C PHE A 126 9.56 2.65 -8.93
N CYS A 127 8.53 3.32 -8.42
CA CYS A 127 7.15 3.21 -8.91
C CYS A 127 6.73 4.33 -9.87
N ALA A 128 7.53 5.40 -10.05
CA ALA A 128 7.16 6.56 -10.87
C ALA A 128 6.67 6.18 -12.28
N ASP A 129 7.36 5.25 -12.95
CA ASP A 129 7.00 4.80 -14.31
C ASP A 129 5.70 3.97 -14.38
N TYR A 130 5.18 3.56 -13.22
CA TYR A 130 4.04 2.65 -13.06
C TYR A 130 2.85 3.31 -12.36
N GLN A 131 2.80 4.64 -12.29
CA GLN A 131 1.63 5.39 -11.79
C GLN A 131 0.45 5.41 -12.78
N ASP A 132 0.67 4.97 -14.02
CA ASP A 132 -0.34 4.88 -15.08
C ASP A 132 -1.27 3.65 -14.85
N SER A 133 -2.56 3.91 -14.62
CA SER A 133 -3.57 2.89 -14.29
C SER A 133 -3.72 1.83 -15.38
N ASP A 134 -3.62 2.21 -16.66
CA ASP A 134 -3.88 1.30 -17.78
C ASP A 134 -2.75 0.28 -17.93
N LYS A 135 -1.51 0.73 -17.68
CA LYS A 135 -0.34 -0.16 -17.60
C LYS A 135 -0.48 -1.13 -16.43
N CYS A 136 -0.97 -0.65 -15.29
CA CYS A 136 -1.17 -1.50 -14.12
C CYS A 136 -2.23 -2.57 -14.34
N ASP A 137 -3.38 -2.24 -14.91
CA ASP A 137 -4.42 -3.23 -15.18
C ASP A 137 -3.94 -4.33 -16.15
N THR A 138 -3.16 -3.94 -17.17
CA THR A 138 -2.57 -4.88 -18.12
C THR A 138 -1.58 -5.83 -17.43
N LEU A 139 -0.69 -5.31 -16.59
CA LEU A 139 0.28 -6.12 -15.85
C LEU A 139 -0.40 -7.05 -14.84
N MET A 140 -1.40 -6.55 -14.12
CA MET A 140 -2.09 -7.28 -13.07
C MET A 140 -2.91 -8.46 -13.61
N ARG A 141 -3.45 -8.37 -14.84
CA ARG A 141 -4.12 -9.50 -15.53
C ARG A 141 -3.21 -10.68 -15.82
N GLN A 142 -1.89 -10.49 -15.79
CA GLN A 142 -0.92 -11.57 -16.01
C GLN A 142 -0.74 -12.45 -14.76
N LEU A 143 -1.19 -11.98 -13.59
CA LEU A 143 -1.14 -12.77 -12.36
C LEU A 143 -2.31 -13.76 -12.33
N PRO A 144 -2.07 -15.01 -11.91
CA PRO A 144 -3.15 -15.96 -11.67
C PRO A 144 -4.07 -15.44 -10.56
N THR A 145 -5.35 -15.80 -10.64
CA THR A 145 -6.38 -15.40 -9.68
C THR A 145 -5.97 -15.72 -8.25
N THR A 146 -6.13 -14.73 -7.37
CA THR A 146 -5.62 -14.77 -5.98
C THR A 146 -6.55 -15.51 -5.02
N ASP A 147 -7.69 -16.01 -5.50
CA ASP A 147 -8.72 -16.66 -4.68
C ASP A 147 -8.22 -17.93 -3.97
N SER A 148 -7.26 -18.64 -4.58
CA SER A 148 -6.64 -19.83 -4.01
C SER A 148 -5.50 -19.53 -3.02
N ILE A 149 -5.07 -18.27 -2.91
CA ILE A 149 -3.94 -17.88 -2.06
C ILE A 149 -4.39 -17.73 -0.62
N ARG A 150 -3.96 -18.66 0.23
CA ARG A 150 -4.09 -18.53 1.69
C ARG A 150 -3.21 -17.39 2.20
N LEU A 151 -3.80 -16.55 3.05
CA LEU A 151 -3.06 -15.51 3.76
C LEU A 151 -2.03 -16.17 4.68
N LYS A 152 -0.75 -15.93 4.39
CA LYS A 152 0.35 -16.34 5.25
C LYS A 152 0.58 -15.36 6.41
N TYR A 153 0.21 -14.09 6.19
CA TYR A 153 0.50 -12.98 7.11
C TYR A 153 -0.75 -12.16 7.39
N ALA A 154 -0.82 -11.63 8.61
CA ALA A 154 -1.85 -10.67 9.03
C ALA A 154 -1.57 -9.25 8.52
N THR A 155 -0.31 -8.94 8.19
CA THR A 155 0.13 -7.61 7.73
C THR A 155 0.91 -7.71 6.42
N LEU A 156 1.03 -6.58 5.73
CA LEU A 156 1.68 -6.47 4.43
C LEU A 156 3.21 -6.59 4.51
N PHE A 157 3.83 -6.14 5.60
CA PHE A 157 5.29 -6.01 5.70
C PHE A 157 6.06 -7.32 5.49
N PRO A 158 5.67 -8.47 6.07
CA PRO A 158 6.39 -9.72 5.81
C PRO A 158 6.34 -10.13 4.34
N ALA A 159 5.21 -9.94 3.66
CA ALA A 159 5.09 -10.24 2.23
C ALA A 159 5.96 -9.32 1.36
N LEU A 160 6.09 -8.04 1.75
CA LEU A 160 6.99 -7.09 1.10
C LEU A 160 8.47 -7.45 1.33
N ILE A 161 8.84 -7.83 2.56
CA ILE A 161 10.20 -8.29 2.89
C ILE A 161 10.56 -9.48 1.98
N GLU A 162 9.70 -10.50 1.92
CA GLU A 162 9.92 -11.66 1.04
C GLU A 162 10.05 -11.25 -0.44
N LEU A 163 9.25 -10.28 -0.90
CA LEU A 163 9.33 -9.78 -2.27
C LEU A 163 10.70 -9.16 -2.55
N PHE A 164 11.12 -8.22 -1.70
CA PHE A 164 12.39 -7.51 -1.85
C PHE A 164 13.60 -8.44 -1.70
N GLU A 165 13.54 -9.46 -0.84
CA GLU A 165 14.60 -10.46 -0.71
C GLU A 165 14.72 -11.38 -1.92
N SER A 166 13.65 -11.50 -2.71
CA SER A 166 13.55 -12.36 -3.90
C SER A 166 13.88 -11.66 -5.23
N LEU A 167 14.30 -10.39 -5.19
CA LEU A 167 14.73 -9.60 -6.35
C LEU A 167 16.15 -9.97 -6.81
#